data_AF-A0A023SFV8-F1
#
_entry.id   AF-A0A023SFV8-F1
#
_cell.length_a   1.000
_cell.length_b   1.000
_cell.length_c   1.000
_cell.angle_alpha   90.00
_cell.angle_beta   90.00
_cell.angle_gamma   90.00
#
_symmetry.space_group_name_H-M   'P 1'
#
loop_
_entity.id
_entity.type
_entity.pdbx_description
1 polymer ?
#
loop_
_entity_poly.entity_id
_entity_poly.type
_entity_poly.pdbx_seq_one_letter_code
_entity_poly.pdbx_strand_id
1 'polypeptide(L)'
;MPLMTDNGTFIVNGTERVIVSQMHRSPGVFFDHDKGKTHSSGKLLFAARVIPYRGSWLDIEFDSKDIVYARIDRRRKLPATTLLMALGMDGEQILSTFYKTV
;
A
#
# COMPACT_ATOMS: atom_id res chain seq x y z
N MET A 1 -5.42 20.43 27.50
CA MET A 1 -5.28 18.98 27.29
C MET A 1 -5.75 18.26 28.55
N PRO A 2 -6.55 17.18 28.46
CA PRO A 2 -6.77 16.28 29.60
C PRO A 2 -5.43 15.72 30.09
N LEU A 3 -5.26 15.64 31.41
CA LEU A 3 -4.06 15.07 32.03
C LEU A 3 -4.35 13.63 32.48
N MET A 4 -3.33 12.79 32.40
CA MET A 4 -3.39 11.42 32.88
C MET A 4 -3.30 11.42 34.41
N THR A 5 -4.14 10.62 35.07
CA THR A 5 -4.04 10.36 36.51
C THR A 5 -2.91 9.37 36.81
N ASP A 6 -2.52 9.21 38.08
CA ASP A 6 -1.53 8.21 38.50
C ASP A 6 -1.96 6.76 38.17
N ASN A 7 -3.26 6.54 37.93
CA ASN A 7 -3.85 5.26 37.55
C ASN A 7 -3.90 5.03 36.03
N GLY A 8 -3.39 5.97 35.21
CA GLY A 8 -3.43 5.85 33.74
C GLY A 8 -4.80 6.15 33.12
N THR A 9 -5.73 6.73 33.88
CA THR A 9 -7.06 7.13 33.41
C THR A 9 -7.12 8.63 33.08
N PHE A 10 -8.20 9.06 32.44
CA PHE A 10 -8.48 10.46 32.11
C PHE A 10 -9.89 10.85 32.56
N ILE A 11 -10.08 12.05 33.09
CA ILE A 11 -11.41 12.60 33.38
C ILE A 11 -11.95 13.31 32.14
N VAL A 12 -13.05 12.78 31.58
CA VAL A 12 -13.75 13.36 30.42
C VAL A 12 -15.20 13.60 30.83
N ASN A 13 -15.62 14.88 30.88
CA ASN A 13 -16.96 15.30 31.32
C ASN A 13 -17.37 14.73 32.68
N GLY A 14 -16.44 14.67 33.65
CA GLY A 14 -16.70 14.19 35.01
C GLY A 14 -16.70 12.67 35.16
N THR A 15 -16.39 11.90 34.11
CA THR A 15 -16.28 10.43 34.18
C THR A 15 -14.86 9.97 33.86
N GLU A 16 -14.36 8.97 34.59
CA GLU A 16 -13.09 8.31 34.28
C GLU A 16 -13.17 7.48 33.00
N ARG A 17 -12.16 7.62 32.15
CA ARG A 17 -12.00 6.87 30.91
C ARG A 17 -10.59 6.35 30.74
N VAL A 18 -10.46 5.22 30.07
CA VAL A 18 -9.17 4.61 29.68
C VAL A 18 -9.03 4.72 28.17
N ILE A 19 -7.83 5.05 27.70
CA ILE A 19 -7.47 5.00 26.28
C ILE A 19 -6.81 3.65 26.01
N VAL A 20 -7.33 2.90 25.05
CA VAL A 20 -6.75 1.62 24.62
C VAL A 20 -5.75 1.86 23.51
N SER A 21 -4.57 1.25 23.61
CA SER A 21 -3.55 1.28 22.57
C SER A 21 -4.05 0.64 21.28
N GLN A 22 -3.94 1.34 20.16
CA GLN A 22 -4.30 0.82 18.85
C GLN A 22 -3.14 0.01 18.26
N MET A 23 -3.45 -1.16 17.69
CA MET A 23 -2.52 -1.88 16.81
C MET A 23 -2.89 -1.60 15.35
N HIS A 24 -2.00 -0.94 14.61
CA HIS A 24 -2.15 -0.69 13.19
C HIS A 24 -0.88 -1.05 12.43
N ARG A 25 -0.98 -1.23 11.11
CA ARG A 25 0.20 -1.45 10.27
C ARG A 25 1.08 -0.21 10.31
N SER A 26 2.39 -0.41 10.42
CA SER A 26 3.35 0.69 10.30
C SER A 26 3.32 1.26 8.87
N PRO A 27 3.63 2.55 8.70
CA PRO A 27 3.96 3.09 7.40
C PRO A 27 5.15 2.36 6.79
N GLY A 28 5.16 2.20 5.47
CA GLY A 28 6.25 1.53 4.77
C GLY A 28 5.80 0.83 3.49
N VAL A 29 6.71 0.01 2.95
CA VAL A 29 6.46 -0.81 1.76
C VAL A 29 6.32 -2.27 2.20
N PHE A 30 5.22 -2.90 1.79
CA PHE A 30 4.90 -4.28 2.09
C PHE A 30 4.88 -5.09 0.81
N PHE A 31 5.56 -6.23 0.80
CA PHE A 31 5.51 -7.19 -0.31
C PHE A 31 4.73 -8.42 0.15
N ASP A 32 3.75 -8.84 -0.63
CA ASP A 32 2.90 -9.98 -0.31
C ASP A 32 2.55 -10.75 -1.59
N HIS A 33 1.99 -11.95 -1.42
CA HIS A 33 1.43 -12.72 -2.53
C HIS A 33 0.13 -13.40 -2.11
N ASP A 34 -0.73 -13.66 -3.08
CA ASP A 34 -2.08 -14.21 -2.85
C ASP A 34 -2.11 -15.70 -2.46
N LYS A 35 -0.94 -16.32 -2.29
CA LYS A 35 -0.76 -17.77 -2.05
C LYS A 35 -1.46 -18.66 -3.09
N GLY A 36 -1.60 -18.16 -4.33
CA GLY A 36 -2.20 -18.90 -5.45
C GLY A 36 -3.73 -19.02 -5.35
N LYS A 37 -4.38 -18.24 -4.49
CA LYS A 37 -5.83 -18.32 -4.26
C LYS A 37 -6.64 -17.58 -5.32
N THR A 38 -6.07 -16.61 -6.02
CA THR A 38 -6.82 -15.69 -6.89
C THR A 38 -7.02 -16.26 -8.29
N HIS A 39 -6.04 -16.99 -8.81
CA HIS A 39 -6.09 -17.54 -10.16
C HIS A 39 -6.20 -19.07 -10.12
N SER A 40 -7.08 -19.64 -10.94
CA SER A 40 -7.36 -21.09 -10.97
C SER A 40 -6.15 -21.95 -11.33
N SER A 41 -5.13 -21.37 -11.99
CA SER A 41 -3.87 -22.07 -12.28
C SER A 41 -2.97 -22.26 -11.05
N GLY A 42 -3.32 -21.69 -9.89
CA GLY A 42 -2.48 -21.69 -8.69
C GLY A 42 -1.25 -20.78 -8.79
N LYS A 43 -1.16 -19.95 -9.83
CA LYS A 43 -0.05 -19.01 -10.02
C LYS A 43 -0.05 -17.99 -8.88
N LEU A 44 1.11 -17.78 -8.26
CA LEU A 44 1.30 -16.75 -7.25
C LEU A 44 1.22 -15.37 -7.89
N LEU A 45 0.35 -14.52 -7.36
CA LEU A 45 0.27 -13.11 -7.75
C LEU A 45 0.93 -12.27 -6.66
N PHE A 46 2.04 -11.64 -7.03
CA PHE A 46 2.79 -10.76 -6.14
C PHE A 46 2.23 -9.35 -6.17
N ALA A 47 2.30 -8.67 -5.02
CA ALA A 47 1.92 -7.28 -4.87
C ALA A 47 2.90 -6.55 -3.95
N ALA A 48 3.16 -5.28 -4.26
CA ALA A 48 3.83 -4.32 -3.41
C ALA A 48 2.83 -3.23 -3.01
N ARG A 49 2.74 -2.91 -1.73
CA ARG A 49 1.86 -1.88 -1.19
C ARG A 49 2.66 -0.85 -0.42
N VAL A 50 2.54 0.41 -0.82
CA VAL A 50 3.08 1.56 -0.11
C VAL A 50 1.99 2.14 0.80
N ILE A 51 2.21 2.04 2.11
CA ILE A 51 1.33 2.59 3.14
C ILE A 51 1.99 3.85 3.71
N PRO A 52 1.47 5.06 3.42
CA PRO A 52 1.99 6.28 4.02
C PRO A 52 1.46 6.45 5.45
N TYR A 53 2.12 7.29 6.25
CA TYR A 53 1.58 7.72 7.54
C TYR A 53 0.31 8.57 7.37
N ARG A 54 0.29 9.43 6.34
CA ARG A 54 -0.87 10.20 5.88
C ARG A 54 -0.84 10.30 4.36
N GLY A 55 -2.00 10.15 3.73
CA GLY A 55 -2.16 10.27 2.29
C GLY A 55 -2.66 8.98 1.64
N SER A 56 -2.68 8.99 0.30
CA SER A 56 -3.21 7.89 -0.50
C SER A 56 -2.30 6.67 -0.51
N TRP A 57 -2.91 5.49 -0.53
CA TRP A 57 -2.19 4.24 -0.64
C TRP A 57 -1.87 3.94 -2.10
N LEU A 58 -0.66 3.45 -2.37
CA LEU A 58 -0.24 3.00 -3.70
C LEU A 58 -0.04 1.49 -3.68
N ASP A 59 -0.80 0.78 -4.50
CA ASP A 59 -0.68 -0.65 -4.74
C ASP A 59 -0.06 -0.88 -6.13
N ILE A 60 0.94 -1.75 -6.21
CA ILE A 60 1.52 -2.30 -7.44
C ILE A 60 1.29 -3.80 -7.42
N GLU A 61 0.66 -4.37 -8.43
CA GLU A 61 0.25 -5.78 -8.42
C GLU A 61 0.42 -6.43 -9.80
N PHE A 62 0.77 -7.71 -9.79
CA PHE A 62 0.77 -8.56 -10.99
C PHE A 62 -0.62 -9.13 -11.25
N ASP A 63 -0.97 -9.26 -12.54
CA ASP A 63 -2.08 -10.12 -12.96
C ASP A 63 -1.60 -11.53 -13.36
N SER A 64 -2.54 -12.39 -13.75
CA SER A 64 -2.22 -13.76 -14.18
C SER A 64 -1.43 -13.83 -15.49
N LYS A 65 -1.44 -12.76 -16.28
CA LYS A 65 -0.73 -12.63 -17.57
C LYS A 65 0.62 -11.93 -17.43
N ASP A 66 1.14 -11.76 -16.21
CA ASP A 66 2.39 -11.06 -15.89
C ASP A 66 2.40 -9.56 -16.26
N ILE A 67 1.23 -8.94 -16.35
CA ILE A 67 1.11 -7.50 -16.54
C ILE A 67 1.11 -6.82 -15.18
N VAL A 68 1.94 -5.78 -15.05
CA VAL A 68 2.03 -4.97 -13.82
C VAL A 68 1.01 -3.84 -13.86
N TYR A 69 0.20 -3.75 -12.82
CA TYR A 69 -0.78 -2.68 -12.62
C TYR A 69 -0.43 -1.84 -11.40
N ALA A 70 -0.80 -0.56 -11.46
CA ALA A 70 -0.83 0.35 -10.34
C ALA A 70 -2.27 0.67 -9.95
N ARG A 71 -2.50 0.93 -8.66
CA ARG A 71 -3.81 1.31 -8.13
C ARG A 71 -3.63 2.27 -6.95
N ILE A 72 -4.38 3.36 -6.96
CA ILE A 72 -4.37 4.37 -5.89
C ILE A 72 -5.67 4.22 -5.09
N ASP A 73 -5.55 4.18 -3.76
CA ASP A 73 -6.68 4.08 -2.81
C ASP A 73 -7.66 2.95 -3.13
N ARG A 74 -7.13 1.81 -3.56
CA ARG A 74 -7.91 0.63 -3.97
C ARG A 74 -8.95 0.89 -5.07
N ARG A 75 -8.79 1.96 -5.86
CA ARG A 75 -9.68 2.30 -6.99
C ARG A 75 -9.41 1.42 -8.23
N ARG A 76 -9.72 1.92 -9.43
CA ARG A 76 -9.53 1.21 -10.69
C ARG A 76 -8.04 0.88 -10.92
N LYS A 77 -7.77 -0.33 -11.44
CA LYS A 77 -6.43 -0.71 -11.91
C LYS A 77 -6.05 0.10 -13.15
N LEU A 78 -4.83 0.61 -13.17
CA LEU A 78 -4.20 1.24 -14.32
C LEU A 78 -2.92 0.48 -14.65
N PRO A 79 -2.50 0.39 -15.92
CA PRO A 79 -1.17 -0.14 -16.24
C PRO A 79 -0.11 0.64 -15.45
N ALA A 80 0.89 -0.05 -14.89
CA ALA A 80 1.94 0.61 -14.12
C ALA A 80 2.72 1.65 -14.95
N THR A 81 2.81 1.42 -16.26
CA THR A 81 3.38 2.37 -17.22
C THR A 81 2.64 3.70 -17.27
N THR A 82 1.32 3.73 -17.05
CA THR A 82 0.54 4.97 -16.99
C THR A 82 1.01 5.86 -15.82
N LEU A 83 1.35 5.26 -14.67
CA LEU A 83 1.91 5.99 -13.55
C LEU A 83 3.30 6.55 -13.89
N LEU A 84 4.16 5.75 -14.52
CA LEU A 84 5.50 6.19 -14.93
C LEU A 84 5.46 7.32 -15.96
N MET A 85 4.54 7.24 -16.93
CA MET A 85 4.32 8.32 -17.89
C MET A 85 3.81 9.60 -17.22
N ALA A 86 2.92 9.47 -16.23
CA ALA A 86 2.46 10.62 -15.44
C ALA A 86 3.59 11.25 -14.60
N LEU A 87 4.65 10.50 -14.28
CA LEU A 87 5.87 10.99 -13.63
C LEU A 87 6.87 11.61 -14.63
N GLY A 88 6.52 11.68 -15.92
CA GLY A 88 7.32 12.34 -16.95
C GLY A 88 8.24 11.41 -17.74
N MET A 89 8.14 10.09 -17.59
CA MET A 89 8.90 9.15 -18.40
C MET A 89 8.23 8.90 -19.75
N ASP A 90 9.00 8.81 -20.83
CA ASP A 90 8.52 8.29 -22.11
C ASP A 90 8.68 6.77 -22.22
N GLY A 91 8.20 6.19 -23.33
CA GLY A 91 8.26 4.73 -23.54
C GLY A 91 9.69 4.21 -23.64
N GLU A 92 10.61 4.98 -24.22
CA GLU A 92 12.01 4.57 -24.42
C GLU A 92 12.76 4.56 -23.09
N GLN A 93 12.56 5.60 -22.28
CA GLN A 93 13.09 5.71 -20.92
C GLN A 93 12.57 4.59 -20.01
N ILE A 94 11.28 4.27 -20.09
CA ILE A 94 10.72 3.14 -19.32
C ILE A 94 11.43 1.84 -19.72
N LEU A 95 11.57 1.58 -21.02
CA LEU A 95 12.24 0.37 -21.50
C LEU A 95 13.71 0.33 -21.07
N SER A 96 14.46 1.42 -21.25
CA SER A 96 15.88 1.49 -20.87
C SER A 96 16.11 1.38 -19.37
N THR A 97 15.13 1.77 -18.55
CA THR A 97 15.21 1.68 -17.08
C THR A 97 15.08 0.24 -16.59
N PHE A 98 14.19 -0.57 -17.20
CA PHE A 98 13.86 -1.91 -16.71
C PHE A 98 14.48 -3.05 -17.53
N TYR A 99 14.94 -2.79 -18.76
CA TYR A 99 15.53 -3.79 -19.64
C TYR A 99 16.97 -3.40 -19.98
N LYS A 100 17.84 -4.41 -20.08
CA LYS A 100 19.19 -4.21 -20.60
C LYS A 100 19.14 -4.12 -22.13
N THR A 101 19.82 -3.13 -22.69
CA THR A 101 20.12 -3.10 -24.12
C THR A 101 21.08 -4.25 -24.42
N VAL A 102 20.68 -5.15 -25.31
CA VAL A 102 21.55 -6.22 -25.83
C VAL A 102 22.24 -5.70 -27.08
#